data_AF-A0A9D2TJ08-F1
#
_entry.id   AF-A0A9D2TJ08-F1
#
_cell.length_a   1.000
_cell.length_b   1.000
_cell.length_c   1.000
_cell.angle_alpha   90.00
_cell.angle_beta   90.00
_cell.angle_gamma   90.00
#
_symmetry.space_group_name_H-M   'P 1'
#
loop_
_entity.id
_entity.type
_entity.pdbx_description
1 polymer ?
#
loop_
_entity_poly.entity_id
_entity_poly.type
_entity_poly.pdbx_seq_one_letter_code
_entity_poly.pdbx_strand_id
1 'polypeptide(L)'
;AEAKVLLFSHADHRPSDRVNGTIEISTDDGETWERKRVFQPGPCQYSVVIPVGRREHLLAYEGEDETIMVARVHMDWVLSR
;
A
#
# COMPACT_ATOMS: atom_id res chain seq x y z
N ALA A 1 -12.09 -7.05 21.33
CA ALA A 1 -12.28 -6.45 19.99
C ALA A 1 -11.17 -7.02 19.11
N GLU A 2 -11.46 -7.43 17.87
CA GLU A 2 -10.36 -7.70 16.93
C GLU A 2 -9.64 -6.38 16.65
N ALA A 3 -8.30 -6.40 16.58
CA ALA A 3 -7.54 -5.21 16.27
C ALA A 3 -8.01 -4.62 14.94
N LYS A 4 -8.11 -3.29 14.85
CA LYS A 4 -8.57 -2.64 13.63
C LYS A 4 -7.43 -2.69 12.63
N VAL A 5 -7.58 -3.49 11.58
CA VAL A 5 -6.57 -3.59 10.52
C VAL A 5 -6.33 -2.22 9.90
N LEU A 6 -5.07 -1.78 9.86
CA LEU A 6 -4.65 -0.57 9.16
C LEU A 6 -3.89 -0.95 7.89
N LEU A 7 -4.14 -0.22 6.81
CA LEU A 7 -3.37 -0.27 5.58
C LEU A 7 -2.75 1.10 5.31
N PHE A 8 -1.49 1.11 4.93
CA PHE A 8 -0.74 2.32 4.61
C PHE A 8 -0.05 2.16 3.26
N SER A 9 -0.22 3.11 2.35
CA SER A 9 0.46 3.14 1.05
C SER A 9 1.40 4.33 0.98
N HIS A 10 2.66 4.09 0.58
CA HIS A 10 3.69 5.12 0.51
C HIS A 10 4.82 4.75 -0.44
N ALA A 11 5.70 5.71 -0.73
CA ALA A 11 6.98 5.44 -1.39
C ALA A 11 8.01 4.97 -0.35
N ASP A 12 8.35 3.69 -0.38
CA ASP A 12 9.25 3.08 0.63
C ASP A 12 10.70 3.11 0.16
N HIS A 13 11.34 4.28 0.34
CA HIS A 13 12.75 4.45 0.07
C HIS A 13 13.43 5.37 1.09
N ARG A 14 14.70 5.06 1.39
CA ARG A 14 15.58 5.89 2.23
C ARG A 14 16.78 6.34 1.38
N PRO A 15 17.16 7.63 1.38
CA PRO A 15 16.74 8.65 2.33
C PRO A 15 15.38 9.30 2.03
N SER A 16 15.04 9.58 0.76
CA SER A 16 13.79 10.30 0.44
C SER A 16 13.32 10.22 -1.02
N ASP A 17 13.85 9.30 -1.83
CA ASP A 17 13.38 9.16 -3.21
C ASP A 17 11.93 8.66 -3.28
N ARG A 18 11.21 9.05 -4.32
CA ARG A 18 9.81 8.69 -4.54
C ARG A 18 9.70 7.50 -5.49
N VAL A 19 10.18 6.35 -5.01
CA VAL A 19 10.20 5.06 -5.70
C VAL A 19 9.73 3.95 -4.76
N ASN A 20 9.55 2.73 -5.27
CA ASN A 20 9.12 1.57 -4.49
C ASN A 20 7.79 1.82 -3.75
N GLY A 21 6.74 2.15 -4.53
CA GLY A 21 5.38 2.21 -4.02
C GLY A 21 5.03 0.91 -3.30
N THR A 22 4.77 1.02 -2.00
CA THR A 22 4.63 -0.09 -1.07
C THR A 22 3.36 0.05 -0.25
N ILE A 23 2.66 -1.07 -0.05
CA ILE A 23 1.58 -1.17 0.93
C ILE A 23 2.05 -1.95 2.15
N GLU A 24 1.75 -1.44 3.34
CA GLU A 24 2.07 -2.04 4.63
C GLU A 24 0.79 -2.27 5.44
N ILE A 25 0.85 -3.26 6.33
CA ILE A 25 -0.28 -3.62 7.20
C ILE A 25 0.16 -3.62 8.67
N SER A 26 -0.69 -3.02 9.50
CA SER A 26 -0.64 -3.18 10.96
C SER A 26 -1.90 -3.88 11.44
N THR A 27 -1.71 -4.78 12.42
CA THR A 27 -2.79 -5.51 13.11
C THR A 27 -2.77 -5.28 14.62
N ASP A 28 -2.12 -4.20 15.05
CA ASP A 28 -1.91 -3.78 16.43
C ASP A 28 -2.10 -2.27 16.57
N ASP A 29 -3.11 -1.74 15.87
CA ASP A 29 -3.51 -0.32 15.88
C ASP A 29 -2.35 0.66 15.56
N GLY A 30 -1.38 0.23 14.75
CA GLY A 30 -0.28 1.04 14.23
C GLY A 30 1.02 0.96 15.04
N GLU A 31 1.11 0.10 16.06
CA GLU A 31 2.34 -0.09 16.84
C GLU A 31 3.46 -0.74 16.00
N THR A 32 3.14 -1.74 15.17
CA THR A 32 4.10 -2.40 14.29
C THR A 32 3.59 -2.58 12.85
N TRP A 33 4.54 -2.65 11.91
CA TRP A 33 4.32 -2.79 10.47
C TRP A 33 5.14 -3.97 9.93
N GLU A 34 4.76 -5.19 10.30
CA GLU A 34 5.58 -6.40 10.07
C GLU A 34 5.56 -6.91 8.62
N ARG A 35 4.54 -6.54 7.83
CA ARG A 35 4.33 -7.05 6.47
C ARG A 35 4.19 -5.90 5.49
N LYS A 36 4.96 -5.99 4.39
CA LYS A 36 4.94 -5.03 3.29
C LYS A 36 5.00 -5.69 1.92
N ARG A 37 4.42 -5.04 0.93
CA ARG A 37 4.36 -5.48 -0.47
C ARG A 37 4.61 -4.31 -1.40
N VAL A 38 5.54 -4.47 -2.33
CA VAL A 38 5.77 -3.49 -3.40
C VAL A 38 4.70 -3.68 -4.48
N PHE A 39 3.92 -2.63 -4.74
CA PHE A 39 2.97 -2.58 -5.85
C PHE A 39 3.54 -1.88 -7.08
N GLN A 40 4.52 -0.99 -6.90
CA GLN A 40 5.19 -0.25 -7.98
C GLN A 40 6.69 -0.15 -7.66
N PRO A 41 7.57 -0.96 -8.30
CA PRO A 41 9.01 -0.90 -8.03
C PRO A 41 9.67 0.39 -8.56
N GLY A 42 9.04 1.04 -9.54
CA GLY A 42 9.52 2.29 -10.14
C GLY A 42 9.06 3.55 -9.38
N PRO A 43 8.98 4.69 -10.09
CA PRO A 43 8.44 5.93 -9.55
C PRO A 43 7.08 5.73 -8.90
N CYS A 44 6.92 6.25 -7.69
CA CYS A 44 5.67 6.32 -6.96
C CYS A 44 5.69 7.60 -6.12
N GLN A 45 4.84 8.56 -6.50
CA GLN A 45 4.75 9.84 -5.80
C GLN A 45 3.60 9.74 -4.79
N TYR A 46 2.43 10.29 -5.11
CA TYR A 46 1.24 10.20 -4.27
C TYR A 46 0.54 8.85 -4.47
N SER A 47 -0.09 8.35 -3.40
CA SER A 47 -0.92 7.15 -3.45
C SER A 47 -2.06 7.23 -2.45
N VAL A 48 -3.14 6.50 -2.73
CA VAL A 48 -4.27 6.33 -1.83
C VAL A 48 -4.84 4.92 -1.95
N VAL A 49 -5.03 4.28 -0.80
CA VAL A 49 -5.74 2.99 -0.68
C VAL A 49 -7.18 3.24 -0.23
N ILE A 50 -8.14 2.61 -0.91
CA ILE A 50 -9.57 2.84 -0.73
C ILE A 50 -10.27 1.49 -0.51
N PRO A 51 -10.92 1.25 0.64
CA PRO A 51 -11.71 0.04 0.83
C PRO A 51 -12.95 0.07 -0.06
N VAL A 52 -13.15 -1.00 -0.83
CA VAL A 52 -14.34 -1.16 -1.71
C VAL A 52 -15.14 -2.43 -1.40
N GLY A 53 -14.62 -3.30 -0.53
CA GLY A 53 -15.31 -4.48 -0.03
C GLY A 53 -14.60 -5.07 1.19
N ARG A 54 -15.13 -6.18 1.73
CA ARG A 54 -14.63 -6.79 2.99
C ARG A 54 -13.14 -7.13 2.97
N ARG A 55 -12.58 -7.50 1.82
CA ARG A 55 -11.17 -7.86 1.64
C ARG A 55 -10.58 -7.25 0.36
N GLU A 56 -11.27 -6.27 -0.20
CA GLU A 56 -10.96 -5.71 -1.51
C GLU A 56 -10.78 -4.20 -1.40
N HIS A 57 -9.70 -3.72 -2.00
CA HIS A 57 -9.30 -2.32 -2.01
C HIS A 57 -8.99 -1.90 -3.44
N LEU A 58 -9.21 -0.63 -3.72
CA LEU A 58 -8.57 0.04 -4.84
C LEU A 58 -7.32 0.74 -4.34
N LEU A 59 -6.30 0.76 -5.19
CA LEU A 59 -5.10 1.54 -5.00
C LEU A 59 -4.96 2.47 -6.20
N ALA A 60 -5.04 3.78 -5.96
CA ALA A 60 -4.72 4.79 -6.97
C ALA A 60 -3.38 5.42 -6.62
N TYR A 61 -2.50 5.57 -7.61
CA TYR A 61 -1.15 6.11 -7.40
C TYR A 61 -0.61 6.79 -8.65
N GLU A 62 0.34 7.70 -8.45
CA GLU A 62 1.11 8.33 -9.52
C GLU A 62 2.31 7.45 -9.90
N GLY A 63 2.31 6.93 -11.13
CA GLY A 63 3.37 6.11 -11.70
C GLY A 63 4.39 6.91 -12.52
N GLU A 64 4.94 6.28 -13.56
CA GLU A 64 5.84 6.95 -14.50
C GLU A 64 5.14 8.11 -15.22
N ASP A 65 5.91 9.18 -15.46
CA ASP A 65 5.42 10.42 -16.09
C ASP A 65 4.15 10.99 -15.45
N GLU A 66 3.99 10.82 -14.13
CA GLU A 66 2.83 11.28 -13.35
C GLU A 66 1.49 10.67 -13.81
N THR A 67 1.55 9.54 -14.51
CA THR A 67 0.35 8.82 -14.95
C THR A 67 -0.40 8.28 -13.74
N ILE A 68 -1.71 8.56 -13.67
CA ILE A 68 -2.57 8.01 -12.62
C ILE A 68 -2.89 6.56 -12.96
N MET A 69 -2.39 5.66 -12.12
CA MET A 69 -2.62 4.22 -12.18
C MET A 69 -3.70 3.83 -11.18
N VAL A 70 -4.52 2.84 -11.51
CA VAL A 70 -5.50 2.24 -10.60
C VAL A 70 -5.35 0.73 -10.62
N ALA A 71 -5.19 0.13 -9.45
CA ALA A 71 -5.10 -1.31 -9.25
C ALA A 71 -6.16 -1.81 -8.26
N ARG A 72 -6.58 -3.06 -8.43
CA ARG A 72 -7.35 -3.81 -7.41
C ARG A 72 -6.39 -4.58 -6.53
N VAL A 73 -6.56 -4.44 -5.22
CA VAL A 73 -5.73 -5.07 -4.19
C VAL A 73 -6.61 -5.93 -3.29
N HIS A 74 -6.37 -7.24 -3.29
CA HIS A 74 -7.03 -8.16 -2.38
C HIS A 74 -6.16 -8.41 -1.14
N MET A 75 -6.77 -8.53 0.04
CA MET A 75 -6.04 -8.77 1.29
C MET A 75 -5.19 -10.05 1.25
N ASP A 76 -5.57 -11.06 0.47
CA ASP A 76 -4.77 -12.28 0.33
C ASP A 76 -3.42 -12.01 -0.35
N TRP A 77 -3.34 -11.04 -1.26
CA TRP A 77 -2.06 -10.62 -1.85
C TRP A 77 -1.20 -9.85 -0.84
N VAL A 78 -1.82 -9.02 0.00
CA VAL A 78 -1.12 -8.28 1.07
C VAL A 78 -0.58 -9.24 2.15
N LEU A 79 -1.34 -10.28 2.46
CA LEU A 79 -1.05 -11.24 3.54
C LEU A 79 -0.25 -12.47 3.08
N SER A 80 -0.15 -12.74 1.78
CA SER A 80 0.65 -13.86 1.31
C SER A 80 2.13 -13.62 1.66
N ARG A 81 2.92 -14.70 1.71
CA ARG A 81 4.38 -14.60 1.88
C ARG A 81 5.01 -14.49 0.52
#